data_AF-A0A3D4FW69-F1
#
_entry.id   AF-A0A3D4FW69-F1
#
_cell.length_a   1.000
_cell.length_b   1.000
_cell.length_c   1.000
_cell.angle_alpha   90.00
_cell.angle_beta   90.00
_cell.angle_gamma   90.00
#
_symmetry.space_group_name_H-M   'P 1'
#
loop_
_entity.id
_entity.type
_entity.pdbx_description
1 polymer ?
#
loop_
_entity_poly.entity_id
_entity_poly.type
_entity_poly.pdbx_seq_one_letter_code
_entity_poly.pdbx_strand_id
1 'polypeptide(L)'
;MPVCSVSASATMTGTWVDDFPFSRGDATIEVTLSQMPDGQVTGTFFLFGENLETGIVGPEGEPGSIDPDGTFDLRFKRARFADFHYQGSIAQSGQQLSGTLYDPRFWLQIPSMVLNKR
;
A
#
# COMPACT_ATOMS: atom_id res chain seq x y z
N MET A 1 -37.58 5.57 7.46
CA MET A 1 -36.30 5.37 8.18
C MET A 1 -35.19 5.52 7.15
N PRO A 2 -34.24 6.46 7.30
CA PRO A 2 -33.15 6.55 6.34
C PRO A 2 -32.16 5.42 6.63
N VAL A 3 -31.82 4.64 5.61
CA VAL A 3 -30.75 3.66 5.66
C VAL A 3 -29.45 4.46 5.64
N CYS A 4 -28.70 4.46 6.75
CA CYS A 4 -27.32 4.91 6.75
C CYS A 4 -26.54 3.93 5.87
N SER A 5 -26.45 4.21 4.56
CA SER A 5 -25.50 3.57 3.68
C SER A 5 -24.12 4.07 4.06
N VAL A 6 -23.51 3.44 5.07
CA VAL A 6 -22.06 3.44 5.19
C VAL A 6 -21.60 2.77 3.91
N SER A 7 -20.98 3.53 3.00
CA SER A 7 -20.28 2.96 1.86
C SER A 7 -19.18 2.08 2.45
N ALA A 8 -19.45 0.78 2.60
CA ALA A 8 -18.44 -0.16 3.04
C ALA A 8 -17.32 -0.12 1.99
N SER A 9 -16.12 0.30 2.40
CA SER A 9 -14.94 0.23 1.55
C SER A 9 -14.68 -1.21 1.11
N ALA A 10 -14.04 -1.36 -0.05
CA ALA A 10 -13.59 -2.66 -0.51
C ALA A 10 -12.52 -3.21 0.44
N THR A 11 -12.45 -4.54 0.56
CA THR A 11 -11.42 -5.16 1.39
C THR A 11 -10.04 -5.08 0.73
N MET A 12 -9.04 -4.70 1.52
CA MET A 12 -7.64 -4.63 1.14
C MET A 12 -6.94 -5.99 1.29
N THR A 13 -7.55 -7.01 0.67
CA THR A 13 -6.98 -8.36 0.54
C THR A 13 -6.79 -8.69 -0.93
N GLY A 14 -5.56 -9.04 -1.31
CA GLY A 14 -5.21 -9.38 -2.70
C GLY A 14 -3.77 -9.05 -3.06
N THR A 15 -3.50 -9.06 -4.37
CA THR A 15 -2.20 -8.66 -4.94
C THR A 15 -2.42 -7.49 -5.90
N TRP A 16 -1.58 -6.47 -5.81
CA TRP A 16 -1.59 -5.32 -6.71
C TRP A 16 -0.20 -5.09 -7.31
N VAL A 17 -0.17 -4.55 -8.53
CA VAL A 17 1.05 -4.29 -9.30
C VAL A 17 0.99 -2.92 -9.97
N ASP A 18 2.13 -2.23 -10.01
CA ASP A 18 2.38 -1.10 -10.91
C ASP A 18 3.87 -0.74 -10.95
N ASP A 19 4.24 0.30 -11.70
CA ASP A 19 5.57 0.86 -11.73
C ASP A 19 5.95 1.52 -10.39
N PHE A 20 7.18 1.26 -9.94
CA PHE A 20 7.71 1.82 -8.70
C PHE A 20 8.23 3.25 -8.94
N PRO A 21 7.67 4.27 -8.28
CA PRO A 21 7.90 5.66 -8.68
C PRO A 21 9.33 6.17 -8.44
N PHE A 22 10.11 5.49 -7.60
CA PHE A 22 11.50 5.86 -7.32
C PHE A 22 12.52 5.30 -8.33
N SER A 23 12.12 4.45 -9.27
CA SER A 23 13.04 3.70 -10.15
C SER A 23 13.26 4.30 -11.54
N ARG A 24 12.85 5.54 -11.82
CA ARG A 24 12.84 6.13 -13.18
C ARG A 24 12.12 5.26 -14.24
N GLY A 25 11.22 4.37 -13.81
CA GLY A 25 10.45 3.47 -14.69
C GLY A 25 11.08 2.11 -14.92
N ASP A 26 12.22 1.81 -14.31
CA ASP A 26 12.96 0.55 -14.53
C ASP A 26 12.61 -0.55 -13.52
N ALA A 27 11.68 -0.28 -12.59
CA ALA A 27 11.23 -1.25 -11.60
C ALA A 27 9.72 -1.26 -11.42
N THR A 28 9.16 -2.45 -11.26
CA THR A 28 7.75 -2.71 -10.94
C THR A 28 7.64 -3.17 -9.49
N ILE A 29 6.61 -2.73 -8.77
CA ILE A 29 6.29 -3.23 -7.43
C ILE A 29 5.07 -4.15 -7.50
N GLU A 30 5.16 -5.32 -6.87
CA GLU A 30 4.03 -6.21 -6.57
C GLU A 30 3.82 -6.24 -5.06
N VAL A 31 2.59 -6.01 -4.61
CA VAL A 31 2.23 -5.91 -3.20
C VAL A 31 1.10 -6.89 -2.92
N THR A 32 1.31 -7.81 -2.00
CA THR A 32 0.28 -8.72 -1.50
C THR A 32 -0.13 -8.29 -0.10
N LEU A 33 -1.40 -7.95 0.08
CA LEU A 33 -1.96 -7.48 1.36
C LEU A 33 -3.04 -8.42 1.87
N SER A 34 -3.17 -8.46 3.19
CA SER A 34 -4.21 -9.13 3.94
C SER A 34 -4.78 -8.17 4.97
N GLN A 35 -6.08 -7.88 4.86
CA GLN A 35 -6.82 -7.09 5.83
C GLN A 35 -7.44 -7.99 6.91
N MET A 36 -7.24 -7.63 8.18
CA MET A 36 -7.91 -8.21 9.33
C MET A 36 -9.26 -7.52 9.61
N PRO A 37 -10.21 -8.18 10.31
CA PRO A 37 -11.54 -7.62 10.57
C PRO A 37 -11.56 -6.30 11.35
N ASP A 38 -10.50 -5.99 12.08
CA ASP A 38 -10.33 -4.76 12.86
C ASP A 38 -9.71 -3.61 12.05
N GLY A 39 -9.46 -3.80 10.75
CA GLY A 39 -8.88 -2.80 9.86
C GLY A 39 -7.35 -2.81 9.80
N GLN A 40 -6.69 -3.72 10.52
CA GLN A 40 -5.24 -3.89 10.36
C GLN A 40 -4.90 -4.52 9.01
N VAL A 41 -3.80 -4.06 8.40
CA VAL A 41 -3.32 -4.56 7.11
C VAL A 41 -1.87 -4.98 7.22
N THR A 42 -1.59 -6.21 6.82
CA THR A 42 -0.23 -6.77 6.74
C THR A 42 0.02 -7.38 5.37
N GLY A 43 1.27 -7.66 5.04
CA GLY A 43 1.57 -8.22 3.74
C GLY A 43 3.04 -8.30 3.40
N THR A 44 3.30 -8.53 2.12
CA THR A 44 4.64 -8.56 1.53
C THR A 44 4.66 -7.72 0.27
N PHE A 45 5.83 -7.21 -0.09
CA PHE A 45 6.03 -6.60 -1.39
C PHE A 45 7.30 -7.13 -2.06
N PHE A 46 7.29 -7.07 -3.39
CA PHE A 46 8.38 -7.48 -4.25
C PHE A 46 8.65 -6.40 -5.29
N LEU A 47 9.90 -5.99 -5.44
CA LEU A 47 10.36 -5.10 -6.51
C LEU A 47 11.05 -5.93 -7.59
N PHE A 48 10.51 -5.88 -8.80
CA PHE A 48 11.12 -6.38 -10.03
C PHE A 48 11.97 -5.27 -10.65
N GLY A 49 13.18 -5.56 -11.14
CA GLY A 49 14.06 -4.57 -11.77
C GLY A 49 15.55 -4.93 -11.60
N GLU A 50 16.43 -3.94 -11.65
CA GLU A 50 17.90 -4.14 -11.53
C GLU A 50 18.33 -4.72 -10.17
N ASN A 51 17.51 -4.54 -9.12
CA ASN A 51 17.68 -5.19 -7.83
C ASN A 51 16.37 -5.87 -7.46
N LEU A 52 16.34 -7.21 -7.45
CA LEU A 52 15.19 -7.96 -6.97
C LEU A 52 15.10 -7.80 -5.45
N GLU A 53 14.04 -7.17 -4.96
CA GLU A 53 13.91 -6.83 -3.55
C GLU A 53 12.59 -7.32 -2.97
N THR A 54 12.65 -8.13 -1.91
CA THR A 54 11.47 -8.49 -1.11
C THR A 54 11.46 -7.71 0.20
N GLY A 55 10.27 -7.29 0.65
CA GLY A 55 10.06 -6.68 1.95
C GLY A 55 8.68 -6.97 2.53
N ILE A 56 8.39 -6.35 3.68
CA ILE A 56 7.18 -6.57 4.46
C ILE A 56 6.32 -5.30 4.44
N VAL A 57 5.01 -5.48 4.35
CA VAL A 57 4.02 -4.44 4.65
C VAL A 57 3.47 -4.69 6.05
N GLY A 58 3.51 -3.67 6.90
CA GLY A 58 3.13 -3.80 8.30
C GLY A 58 4.12 -4.69 9.08
N PRO A 59 5.40 -4.28 9.23
CA PRO A 59 6.40 -5.05 9.98
C PRO A 59 5.95 -5.30 11.43
N GLU A 60 6.53 -6.31 12.08
CA GLU A 60 6.13 -6.75 13.43
C GLU A 60 6.02 -5.56 14.40
N GLY A 61 4.84 -5.40 14.99
CA GLY A 61 4.52 -4.32 15.92
C GLY A 61 3.95 -3.04 15.29
N GLU A 62 3.98 -2.92 13.96
CA GLU A 62 3.47 -1.75 13.24
C GLU A 62 2.66 -2.16 11.99
N PRO A 63 1.53 -2.87 12.16
CA PRO A 63 0.64 -3.17 11.04
C PRO A 63 0.14 -1.88 10.39
N GLY A 64 -0.08 -1.92 9.08
CA GLY A 64 -0.80 -0.86 8.40
C GLY A 64 -2.26 -0.80 8.84
N SER A 65 -2.98 0.22 8.41
CA SER A 65 -4.39 0.43 8.74
C SER A 65 -5.19 0.83 7.51
N ILE A 66 -6.45 0.43 7.50
CA ILE A 66 -7.47 0.93 6.58
C ILE A 66 -8.73 1.31 7.37
N ASP A 67 -9.23 2.52 7.10
CA ASP A 67 -10.46 3.05 7.66
C ASP A 67 -11.70 2.56 6.89
N PRO A 68 -12.89 2.59 7.51
CA PRO A 68 -14.14 2.19 6.86
C PRO A 68 -14.48 2.99 5.59
N ASP A 69 -13.92 4.18 5.42
CA ASP A 69 -14.10 5.01 4.23
C ASP A 69 -13.12 4.65 3.08
N GLY A 70 -12.18 3.75 3.34
CA GLY A 70 -11.20 3.25 2.39
C GLY A 70 -9.86 3.98 2.42
N THR A 71 -9.70 4.99 3.29
CA THR A 71 -8.40 5.63 3.55
C THR A 71 -7.46 4.63 4.22
N PHE A 72 -6.18 4.63 3.86
CA PHE A 72 -5.19 3.73 4.44
C PHE A 72 -3.84 4.39 4.70
N ASP A 73 -3.09 3.78 5.62
CA ASP A 73 -1.67 4.02 5.85
C ASP A 73 -0.95 2.68 5.96
N LEU A 74 -0.02 2.42 5.05
CA LEU A 74 0.75 1.20 4.99
C LEU A 74 2.24 1.53 5.13
N ARG A 75 2.94 0.87 6.06
CA ARG A 75 4.40 0.95 6.14
C ARG A 75 5.04 -0.22 5.41
N PHE A 76 5.90 0.09 4.47
CA PHE A 76 6.71 -0.84 3.71
C PHE A 76 8.13 -0.80 4.25
N LYS A 77 8.59 -1.94 4.78
CA LYS A 77 9.90 -2.05 5.42
C LYS A 77 10.73 -3.14 4.78
N ARG A 78 11.96 -2.78 4.44
CA ARG A 78 13.01 -3.71 4.02
C ARG A 78 14.37 -3.26 4.55
N ALA A 79 14.91 -4.06 5.46
CA ALA A 79 16.24 -3.87 6.03
C ALA A 79 16.50 -2.39 6.43
N ARG A 80 17.73 -1.90 6.26
CA ARG A 80 18.11 -0.52 6.60
C ARG A 80 17.78 0.52 5.52
N PHE A 81 17.42 0.08 4.31
CA PHE A 81 17.41 0.93 3.12
C PHE A 81 16.01 1.42 2.73
N ALA A 82 15.02 0.54 2.70
CA ALA A 82 13.66 0.88 2.32
C ALA A 82 12.77 0.97 3.57
N ASP A 83 12.31 2.18 3.87
CA ASP A 83 11.35 2.46 4.94
C ASP A 83 10.42 3.57 4.46
N PHE A 84 9.30 3.18 3.87
CA PHE A 84 8.39 4.13 3.25
C PHE A 84 6.96 3.87 3.69
N HIS A 85 6.21 4.95 3.84
CA HIS A 85 4.78 4.94 4.08
C HIS A 85 4.06 5.15 2.76
N TYR A 86 2.98 4.39 2.57
CA TYR A 86 2.04 4.55 1.47
C TYR A 86 0.71 4.97 2.07
N GLN A 87 0.34 6.24 1.87
CA GLN A 87 -0.91 6.80 2.34
C GLN A 87 -1.81 7.13 1.17
N GLY A 88 -3.07 6.68 1.24
CA GLY A 88 -3.96 6.77 0.09
C GLY A 88 -5.37 6.25 0.37
N SER A 89 -6.07 5.89 -0.69
CA SER A 89 -7.42 5.32 -0.63
C SER A 89 -7.58 4.13 -1.57
N ILE A 90 -8.34 3.12 -1.15
CA ILE A 90 -8.81 2.04 -2.04
C ILE A 90 -10.06 2.50 -2.80
N ALA A 91 -10.10 2.27 -4.11
CA ALA A 91 -11.31 2.49 -4.89
C ALA A 91 -12.45 1.57 -4.40
N GLN A 92 -13.70 2.04 -4.44
CA GLN A 92 -14.86 1.22 -4.05
C GLN A 92 -14.98 -0.11 -4.81
N SER A 93 -14.41 -0.18 -6.02
CA SER A 93 -14.33 -1.42 -6.81
C SER A 93 -13.35 -2.46 -6.24
N GLY A 94 -12.49 -2.07 -5.30
CA GLY A 94 -11.39 -2.87 -4.77
C GLY A 94 -10.25 -3.11 -5.77
N GLN A 95 -10.33 -2.54 -6.97
CA GLN A 95 -9.39 -2.82 -8.06
C GLN A 95 -8.15 -1.93 -8.05
N GLN A 96 -8.16 -0.84 -7.28
CA GLN A 96 -7.10 0.15 -7.33
C GLN A 96 -6.81 0.73 -5.95
N LEU A 97 -5.53 0.83 -5.61
CA LEU A 97 -5.02 1.60 -4.49
C LEU A 97 -4.34 2.84 -5.06
N SER A 98 -4.70 4.03 -4.61
CA SER A 98 -4.08 5.27 -5.08
C SER A 98 -3.62 6.08 -3.89
N GLY A 99 -2.39 6.59 -3.93
CA GLY A 99 -1.83 7.32 -2.81
C GLY A 99 -0.47 7.94 -3.11
N THR A 100 0.23 8.25 -2.03
CA THR A 100 1.59 8.81 -2.07
C THR A 100 2.54 7.95 -1.27
N LEU A 101 3.73 7.76 -1.82
CA LEU A 101 4.82 7.05 -1.19
C LEU A 101 5.77 8.08 -0.58
N TYR A 102 6.08 8.00 0.71
CA TYR A 102 7.05 8.91 1.34
C TYR A 102 7.92 8.19 2.37
N ASP A 103 9.19 8.57 2.46
CA ASP A 103 10.06 8.17 3.57
C ASP A 103 10.16 9.34 4.55
N PRO A 104 9.74 9.17 5.83
CA PRO A 104 9.82 10.24 6.84
C PRO A 104 11.23 10.81 7.05
N ARG A 105 12.28 10.09 6.61
CA ARG A 105 13.68 10.51 6.68
C ARG A 105 14.10 11.32 5.45
N PHE A 106 13.36 11.23 4.34
CA PHE A 106 13.64 11.90 3.07
C PHE A 106 12.44 12.73 2.58
N TRP A 107 12.28 13.91 3.19
CA TRP A 107 11.19 14.87 2.96
C TRP A 107 11.06 15.45 1.53
N LEU A 108 11.99 15.15 0.63
CA LEU A 108 12.07 15.78 -0.70
C LEU A 108 11.29 15.03 -1.79
N GLN A 109 10.86 13.78 -1.55
CA GLN A 109 10.18 12.99 -2.58
C GLN A 109 8.93 12.32 -2.02
N ILE A 110 7.78 12.79 -2.49
CA ILE A 110 6.44 12.26 -2.18
C ILE A 110 5.77 11.89 -3.51
N PRO A 111 6.28 10.91 -4.27
CA PRO A 111 5.66 10.54 -5.52
C PRO A 111 4.26 9.95 -5.30
N SER A 112 3.36 10.25 -6.23
CA SER A 112 2.10 9.51 -6.36
C SER A 112 2.39 8.10 -6.85
N MET A 113 1.65 7.13 -6.30
CA MET A 113 1.65 5.75 -6.77
C MET A 113 0.21 5.28 -6.90
N VAL A 114 -0.04 4.54 -7.96
CA VAL A 114 -1.29 3.81 -8.17
C VAL A 114 -0.89 2.34 -8.22
N LEU A 115 -1.67 1.46 -7.62
CA LEU A 115 -1.48 0.02 -7.70
C LEU A 115 -2.76 -0.62 -8.19
N ASN A 116 -2.66 -1.45 -9.23
CA ASN A 116 -3.81 -2.10 -9.86
C ASN A 116 -3.87 -3.56 -9.44
N LYS A 117 -5.07 -4.03 -9.08
CA LYS A 117 -5.26 -5.40 -8.61
C LYS A 117 -4.99 -6.39 -9.75
N ARG A 118 -4.27 -7.46 -9.43
CA ARG A 118 -3.93 -8.54 -10.36
C ARG A 118 -4.96 -9.66 -10.33
#